data_AF-A0A673J0N1-F1
#
_entry.id   AF-A0A673J0N1-F1
#
_cell.length_a   1.000
_cell.length_b   1.000
_cell.length_c   1.000
_cell.angle_alpha   90.00
_cell.angle_beta   90.00
_cell.angle_gamma   90.00
#
_symmetry.space_group_name_H-M   'P 1'
#
loop_
_entity.id
_entity.type
_entity.pdbx_description
1 polymer ?
#
loop_
_entity_poly.entity_id
_entity_poly.type
_entity_poly.pdbx_seq_one_letter_code
_entity_poly.pdbx_strand_id
1 'polypeptide(L)'
;MGTPVGDRNNWSISNYFYLQVLAACFYPALLEDDSLPLDVKQRAESLLRECDGGSVGSYTDSSGITKIKHCVSQFITRRDGGVPSSPDNIFIKSGSQTIMLKLLIHSKDSCQTGVLIPVPTYASFIIALEEQGAAIIPYHLCEEQGWTLQVEELRKVSNKFNLTKSDSFY
;
A
#
# COMPACT_ATOMS: atom_id res chain seq x y z
N MET A 1 0.53 25.29 12.16
CA MET A 1 1.37 24.14 12.53
C MET A 1 0.49 22.90 12.42
N GLY A 2 0.54 22.21 11.29
CA GLY A 2 -0.25 20.99 11.07
C GLY A 2 0.40 19.83 11.82
N THR A 3 -0.40 19.06 12.56
CA THR A 3 0.04 17.78 13.09
C THR A 3 0.49 16.89 11.93
N PRO A 4 1.64 16.19 12.03
CA PRO A 4 2.07 15.28 10.99
C PRO A 4 1.07 14.12 10.85
N VAL A 5 1.11 13.51 9.67
CA VAL A 5 0.45 12.25 9.28
C VAL A 5 0.26 11.32 10.48
N GLY A 6 -0.94 10.74 10.61
CA GLY A 6 -1.40 9.96 11.74
C GLY A 6 -0.43 8.88 12.23
N ASP A 7 0.53 9.33 13.03
CA ASP A 7 1.50 8.52 13.74
C ASP A 7 0.74 7.93 14.93
N ARG A 8 0.07 6.79 14.68
CA ARG A 8 -0.57 5.99 15.72
C ARG A 8 0.50 5.28 16.56
N ASN A 9 1.39 6.05 17.18
CA ASN A 9 2.29 5.61 18.24
C ASN A 9 1.55 5.56 19.59
N ASN A 10 0.25 5.20 19.58
CA ASN A 10 -0.47 4.87 20.81
C ASN A 10 -0.30 3.38 21.05
N TRP A 11 0.81 3.03 21.68
CA TRP A 11 1.28 1.66 21.96
C TRP A 11 0.32 0.93 22.90
N SER A 12 -0.76 0.40 22.32
CA SER A 12 -1.59 -0.59 22.98
C SER A 12 -0.84 -1.93 23.00
N ILE A 13 -1.09 -2.70 24.06
CA ILE A 13 -0.47 -3.99 24.43
C ILE A 13 -0.42 -5.00 23.25
N SER A 14 -1.27 -4.82 22.23
CA SER A 14 -1.33 -5.66 21.03
C SER A 14 -0.08 -5.62 20.14
N ASN A 15 0.79 -4.59 20.23
CA ASN A 15 2.01 -4.52 19.43
C ASN A 15 3.17 -5.37 19.97
N TYR A 16 3.10 -5.83 21.23
CA TYR A 16 4.20 -6.55 21.87
C TYR A 16 4.48 -7.89 21.18
N PHE A 17 3.43 -8.63 20.79
CA PHE A 17 3.55 -9.90 20.07
C PHE A 17 4.37 -9.76 18.78
N TYR A 18 4.04 -8.78 17.92
CA TYR A 18 4.73 -8.61 16.64
C TYR A 18 6.19 -8.22 16.81
N LEU A 19 6.49 -7.36 17.78
CA LEU A 19 7.87 -6.97 18.08
C LEU A 19 8.69 -8.15 18.60
N GLN A 20 8.12 -8.97 19.48
CA GLN A 20 8.80 -10.16 19.97
C GLN A 20 9.05 -11.18 18.84
N VAL A 21 8.07 -11.38 17.96
CA VAL A 21 8.24 -12.25 16.77
C VAL A 21 9.35 -11.72 15.89
N LEU A 22 9.36 -10.42 15.58
CA LEU A 22 10.41 -9.81 14.76
C LEU A 22 11.78 -9.92 15.44
N ALA A 23 11.87 -9.67 16.75
CA ALA A 23 13.11 -9.79 17.50
C ALA A 23 13.66 -11.22 17.42
N ALA A 24 12.80 -12.24 17.61
CA ALA A 24 13.18 -13.64 17.47
C ALA A 24 13.60 -14.00 16.02
N CYS A 25 12.98 -13.40 15.01
CA CYS A 25 13.41 -13.57 13.62
C CYS A 25 14.78 -12.93 13.32
N PHE A 26 15.08 -11.76 13.90
CA PHE A 26 16.37 -11.07 13.72
C PHE A 26 17.50 -11.70 14.55
N TYR A 27 17.17 -12.26 15.71
CA TYR A 27 18.12 -12.95 16.59
C TYR A 27 17.57 -14.32 17.01
N PRO A 28 17.71 -15.35 16.14
CA PRO A 28 17.11 -16.67 16.36
C PRO A 28 17.52 -17.39 17.65
N ALA A 29 18.64 -17.01 18.28
CA ALA A 29 19.04 -17.54 19.58
C ALA A 29 17.99 -17.27 20.68
N LEU A 30 17.13 -16.26 20.53
CA LEU A 30 16.02 -15.99 21.45
C LEU A 30 14.95 -17.10 21.46
N LEU A 31 14.90 -17.97 20.45
CA LEU A 31 13.94 -19.07 20.41
C LEU A 31 14.20 -20.09 21.53
N GLU A 32 15.44 -20.21 21.98
CA GLU A 32 15.84 -21.10 23.08
C GLU A 32 15.55 -20.48 24.47
N ASP A 33 15.20 -19.19 24.55
CA ASP A 33 14.99 -18.49 25.81
C ASP A 33 13.55 -18.67 26.34
N ASP A 34 13.40 -19.07 27.60
CA ASP A 34 12.10 -19.31 28.25
C ASP A 34 11.26 -18.02 28.45
N SER A 35 11.86 -16.84 28.27
CA SER A 35 11.17 -15.54 28.38
C SER A 35 10.22 -15.24 27.24
N LEU A 36 10.36 -15.92 26.08
CA LEU A 36 9.44 -15.73 24.95
C LEU A 36 8.21 -16.64 25.05
N PRO A 37 6.99 -16.09 24.92
CA PRO A 37 5.77 -16.88 24.82
C PRO A 37 5.83 -17.93 23.69
N LEU A 38 5.17 -19.07 23.92
CA LEU A 38 5.19 -20.20 22.96
C LEU A 38 4.65 -19.82 21.58
N ASP A 39 3.57 -19.03 21.53
CA ASP A 39 2.95 -18.56 20.29
C ASP A 39 3.87 -17.62 19.49
N VAL A 40 4.66 -16.80 20.18
CA VAL A 40 5.72 -15.97 19.57
C VAL A 40 6.79 -16.86 18.93
N LYS A 41 7.31 -17.86 19.67
CA LYS A 41 8.34 -18.78 19.16
C LYS A 41 7.84 -19.53 17.93
N GLN A 42 6.65 -20.13 18.03
CA GLN A 42 6.00 -20.85 16.93
C GLN A 42 5.82 -19.96 15.69
N ARG A 43 5.41 -18.70 15.88
CA ARG A 43 5.23 -17.77 14.77
C ARG A 43 6.56 -17.38 14.14
N ALA A 44 7.58 -17.08 14.94
CA ALA A 44 8.91 -16.74 14.44
C ALA A 44 9.55 -17.91 13.67
N GLU A 45 9.52 -19.12 14.22
CA GLU A 45 9.99 -20.33 13.53
C GLU A 45 9.25 -20.58 12.21
N SER A 46 7.92 -20.40 12.20
CA SER A 46 7.12 -20.54 10.99
C SER A 46 7.51 -19.52 9.94
N LEU A 47 7.94 -18.31 10.31
CA LEU A 47 8.39 -17.30 9.35
C LEU A 47 9.79 -17.60 8.85
N LEU A 48 10.72 -17.96 9.75
CA LEU A 48 12.10 -18.30 9.38
C LEU A 48 12.14 -19.49 8.42
N ARG A 49 11.26 -20.49 8.58
CA ARG A 49 11.14 -21.64 7.66
C ARG A 49 10.76 -21.26 6.23
N GLU A 50 10.10 -20.12 6.04
CA GLU A 50 9.70 -19.63 4.72
C GLU A 50 10.78 -18.74 4.09
N CYS A 51 11.84 -18.43 4.84
CA CYS A 51 13.03 -17.75 4.34
C CYS A 51 14.10 -18.77 3.99
N ASP A 52 14.73 -18.61 2.82
CA ASP A 52 15.83 -19.47 2.41
C ASP A 52 16.97 -19.45 3.45
N GLY A 53 17.47 -20.62 3.82
CA GLY A 53 18.52 -20.74 4.83
C GLY A 53 18.09 -20.34 6.24
N GLY A 54 16.79 -20.19 6.52
CA GLY A 54 16.29 -19.87 7.86
C GLY A 54 16.63 -18.46 8.33
N SER A 55 16.87 -17.53 7.41
CA SER A 55 17.35 -16.18 7.73
C SER A 55 16.49 -15.11 7.07
N VAL A 56 16.06 -14.11 7.85
CA VAL A 56 15.37 -12.92 7.33
C VAL A 56 16.25 -12.03 6.46
N GLY A 57 17.57 -12.26 6.43
CA GLY A 57 18.49 -11.56 5.54
C GLY A 57 18.57 -12.15 4.12
N SER A 58 17.94 -13.29 3.88
CA SER A 58 17.96 -13.94 2.58
C SER A 58 17.11 -13.19 1.55
N TYR A 59 17.55 -13.24 0.29
CA TYR A 59 16.73 -12.74 -0.81
C TYR A 59 15.43 -13.53 -0.92
N THR A 60 14.39 -12.86 -1.38
CA THR A 60 13.07 -13.44 -1.64
C THR A 60 12.70 -13.20 -3.10
N ASP A 61 11.64 -13.85 -3.58
CA ASP A 61 11.07 -13.51 -4.88
C ASP A 61 10.79 -12.00 -4.99
N SER A 62 10.94 -11.43 -6.18
CA SER A 62 10.74 -10.00 -6.43
C SER A 62 9.36 -9.46 -6.01
N SER A 63 8.36 -10.34 -5.94
CA SER A 63 6.98 -10.07 -5.50
C SER A 63 6.75 -10.34 -4.01
N GLY A 64 7.71 -10.96 -3.31
CA GLY A 64 7.69 -11.29 -1.89
C GLY A 64 7.57 -12.79 -1.60
N ILE A 65 7.70 -13.15 -0.32
CA ILE A 65 7.64 -14.55 0.16
C ILE A 65 6.29 -15.19 -0.17
N THR A 66 6.30 -16.31 -0.89
CA THR A 66 5.11 -17.01 -1.40
C THR A 66 4.09 -17.32 -0.31
N LYS A 67 4.54 -17.85 0.84
CA LYS A 67 3.65 -18.15 1.96
C LYS A 67 2.96 -16.91 2.52
N ILE A 68 3.69 -15.81 2.63
CA ILE A 68 3.13 -14.54 3.11
C ILE A 68 2.08 -14.04 2.11
N LYS A 69 2.37 -14.09 0.81
CA LYS A 69 1.40 -13.75 -0.24
C LYS A 69 0.12 -14.58 -0.12
N HIS A 70 0.24 -15.89 0.12
CA HIS A 70 -0.92 -16.76 0.36
C HIS A 70 -1.72 -16.36 1.61
N CYS A 71 -1.05 -16.06 2.73
CA CYS A 71 -1.71 -15.59 3.94
C CYS A 71 -2.47 -14.28 3.70
N VAL A 72 -1.89 -13.34 2.95
CA VAL A 72 -2.54 -12.08 2.59
C VAL A 72 -3.76 -12.33 1.68
N SER A 73 -3.65 -13.21 0.68
CA SER A 73 -4.77 -13.58 -0.20
C SER A 73 -5.93 -14.18 0.61
N GLN A 74 -5.65 -15.12 1.51
CA GLN A 74 -6.67 -15.69 2.40
C GLN A 74 -7.31 -14.66 3.32
N PHE A 75 -6.51 -13.72 3.84
CA PHE A 75 -7.02 -12.62 4.66
C PHE A 75 -7.98 -11.73 3.85
N ILE A 76 -7.59 -11.33 2.63
CA ILE A 76 -8.43 -10.52 1.73
C ILE A 76 -9.73 -11.25 1.43
N THR A 77 -9.67 -12.55 1.09
CA THR A 77 -10.88 -13.35 0.84
C THR A 77 -11.81 -13.40 2.04
N ARG A 78 -11.29 -13.56 3.26
CA ARG A 78 -12.13 -13.54 4.47
C ARG A 78 -12.72 -12.16 4.74
N ARG A 79 -11.93 -11.10 4.61
CA ARG A 79 -12.35 -9.71 4.79
C ARG A 79 -13.47 -9.34 3.82
N ASP A 80 -13.37 -9.80 2.58
CA ASP A 80 -14.29 -9.46 1.48
C ASP A 80 -15.45 -10.46 1.36
N GLY A 81 -15.78 -11.21 2.42
CA GLY A 81 -16.97 -12.06 2.47
C GLY A 81 -16.91 -13.31 1.58
N GLY A 82 -15.72 -13.81 1.26
CA GLY A 82 -15.51 -15.01 0.45
C GLY A 82 -15.15 -14.74 -1.00
N VAL A 83 -15.01 -13.48 -1.43
CA VAL A 83 -14.54 -13.14 -2.77
C VAL A 83 -13.09 -13.66 -2.95
N PRO A 84 -12.80 -14.47 -3.98
CA PRO A 84 -11.49 -15.08 -4.16
C PRO A 84 -10.42 -14.03 -4.48
N SER A 85 -9.31 -14.09 -3.76
CA SER A 85 -8.10 -13.28 -4.00
C SER A 85 -6.95 -14.21 -4.39
N SER A 86 -6.26 -13.91 -5.49
CA SER A 86 -5.11 -14.73 -5.92
C SER A 86 -3.80 -14.23 -5.29
N PRO A 87 -2.96 -15.12 -4.74
CA PRO A 87 -1.60 -14.78 -4.32
C PRO A 87 -0.75 -14.17 -5.43
N ASP A 88 -0.99 -14.54 -6.69
CA ASP A 88 -0.22 -14.04 -7.83
C ASP A 88 -0.43 -12.54 -8.10
N ASN A 89 -1.55 -12.00 -7.61
CA ASN A 89 -1.89 -10.57 -7.71
C ASN A 89 -1.37 -9.76 -6.52
N ILE A 90 -0.60 -10.36 -5.61
CA ILE A 90 -0.08 -9.72 -4.40
C ILE A 90 1.41 -9.42 -4.56
N PHE A 91 1.76 -8.16 -4.35
CA PHE A 91 3.16 -7.70 -4.37
C PHE A 91 3.49 -7.03 -3.03
N ILE A 92 4.45 -7.60 -2.31
CA ILE A 92 4.94 -7.06 -1.05
C ILE A 92 6.03 -6.03 -1.36
N LYS A 93 5.87 -4.80 -0.88
CA LYS A 93 6.83 -3.72 -1.05
C LYS A 93 7.08 -2.99 0.28
N SER A 94 8.32 -2.57 0.49
CA SER A 94 8.72 -1.76 1.64
C SER A 94 8.31 -0.31 1.43
N GLY A 95 7.03 -0.01 1.62
CA GLY A 95 6.50 1.34 1.58
C GLY A 95 6.44 2.00 0.18
N SER A 96 5.97 3.25 0.23
CA SER A 96 5.60 4.21 -0.82
C SER A 96 4.90 3.68 -2.08
N GLN A 97 3.66 4.14 -2.24
CA GLN A 97 2.80 3.97 -3.43
C GLN A 97 3.46 4.47 -4.73
N THR A 98 4.55 5.25 -4.64
CA THR A 98 5.29 5.87 -5.75
C THR A 98 5.77 4.89 -6.81
N ILE A 99 6.16 3.66 -6.43
CA ILE A 99 6.62 2.66 -7.42
C ILE A 99 5.46 2.15 -8.28
N MET A 100 4.27 2.00 -7.69
CA MET A 100 3.08 1.63 -8.46
C MET A 100 2.64 2.78 -9.38
N LEU A 101 2.72 4.02 -8.90
CA LEU A 101 2.42 5.20 -9.72
C LEU A 101 3.30 5.28 -10.97
N LYS A 102 4.61 4.96 -10.85
CA LYS A 102 5.53 4.87 -12.00
C LYS A 102 5.12 3.87 -13.07
N LEU A 103 4.51 2.75 -12.69
CA LEU A 103 4.04 1.74 -13.65
C LEU A 103 2.77 2.18 -14.38
N LEU A 104 1.94 2.99 -13.73
CA LEU A 104 0.64 3.43 -14.25
C LEU A 104 0.73 4.74 -15.04
N ILE A 105 1.68 5.60 -14.70
CA ILE A 105 1.83 6.93 -15.30
C ILE A 105 2.80 6.84 -16.46
N HIS A 106 2.26 6.96 -17.68
CA HIS A 106 3.06 7.19 -18.87
C HIS A 106 3.04 8.68 -19.20
N SER A 107 4.23 9.27 -19.28
CA SER A 107 4.46 10.65 -19.73
C SER A 107 5.34 10.61 -20.99
N LYS A 108 4.75 10.29 -22.14
CA LYS A 108 5.38 10.53 -23.45
C LYS A 108 4.58 11.58 -24.21
N ASP A 109 5.30 12.32 -25.06
CA ASP A 109 4.99 13.66 -25.59
C ASP A 109 3.61 13.88 -26.23
N SER A 110 2.79 12.85 -26.45
CA SER A 110 1.43 12.95 -27.02
C SER A 110 0.31 12.38 -26.15
N CYS A 111 0.60 11.73 -25.02
CA CYS A 111 -0.43 11.15 -24.14
C CYS A 111 0.01 11.21 -22.67
N GLN A 112 -0.11 12.39 -22.06
CA GLN A 112 0.09 12.54 -20.61
C GLN A 112 -1.05 11.84 -19.85
N THR A 113 -0.70 10.96 -18.91
CA THR A 113 -1.67 10.27 -18.05
C THR A 113 -2.35 11.26 -17.10
N GLY A 114 -3.67 11.35 -17.17
CA GLY A 114 -4.48 12.14 -16.24
C GLY A 114 -4.90 11.31 -15.04
N VAL A 115 -4.67 11.81 -13.82
CA VAL A 115 -5.02 11.13 -12.58
C VAL A 115 -6.06 11.93 -11.82
N LEU A 116 -7.22 11.33 -11.60
CA LEU A 116 -8.31 11.89 -10.81
C LEU A 116 -7.98 11.80 -9.32
N ILE A 117 -7.93 12.94 -8.63
CA ILE A 117 -7.65 13.00 -7.20
C ILE A 117 -8.81 13.64 -6.42
N PRO A 118 -9.21 13.09 -5.27
CA PRO A 118 -10.18 13.75 -4.41
C PRO A 118 -9.58 15.02 -3.81
N VAL A 119 -10.41 16.02 -3.53
CA VAL A 119 -10.04 17.18 -2.73
C VAL A 119 -10.93 17.21 -1.48
N PRO A 120 -10.34 17.22 -0.26
CA PRO A 120 -8.90 17.24 0.07
C PRO A 120 -8.20 15.89 -0.12
N THR A 121 -6.87 15.92 -0.33
CA THR A 121 -6.01 14.73 -0.39
C THR A 121 -4.66 14.97 0.29
N TYR A 122 -3.84 13.93 0.39
CA TYR A 122 -2.52 13.99 1.01
C TYR A 122 -1.48 14.65 0.09
N ALA A 123 -0.75 15.64 0.62
CA ALA A 123 0.28 16.37 -0.14
C ALA A 123 1.38 15.45 -0.70
N SER A 124 1.77 14.40 0.04
CA SER A 124 2.76 13.43 -0.44
C SER A 124 2.31 12.67 -1.69
N PHE A 125 1.01 12.45 -1.85
CA PHE A 125 0.46 11.81 -3.05
C PHE A 125 0.48 12.75 -4.25
N ILE A 126 0.16 14.03 -4.05
CA ILE A 126 0.26 15.07 -5.08
C ILE A 126 1.70 15.17 -5.60
N ILE A 127 2.68 15.33 -4.68
CA ILE A 127 4.10 15.41 -5.03
C ILE A 127 4.54 14.17 -5.81
N ALA A 128 4.13 12.97 -5.37
CA ALA A 128 4.45 11.73 -6.06
C ALA A 128 3.91 11.66 -7.50
N LEU A 129 2.71 12.20 -7.76
CA LEU A 129 2.12 12.26 -9.09
C LEU A 129 2.83 13.28 -10.00
N GLU A 130 3.14 14.46 -9.46
CA GLU A 130 3.86 15.51 -10.17
C GLU A 130 5.27 15.05 -10.58
N GLU A 131 5.98 14.36 -9.68
CA GLU A 131 7.30 13.77 -9.97
C GLU A 131 7.26 12.73 -11.11
N GLN A 132 6.12 12.07 -11.33
CA GLN A 132 5.92 11.16 -12.46
C GLN A 132 5.38 11.85 -13.71
N GLY A 133 5.18 13.17 -13.69
CA GLY A 133 4.67 13.93 -14.82
C GLY A 133 3.19 13.65 -15.13
N ALA A 134 2.41 13.19 -14.16
CA ALA A 134 0.96 13.02 -14.34
C ALA A 134 0.25 14.37 -14.37
N ALA A 135 -0.80 14.47 -15.20
CA ALA A 135 -1.74 15.58 -15.12
C ALA A 135 -2.70 15.34 -13.95
N ILE A 136 -2.69 16.24 -12.97
CA ILE A 136 -3.55 16.13 -11.80
C ILE A 136 -4.92 16.72 -12.10
N ILE A 137 -5.97 15.92 -11.92
CA ILE A 137 -7.36 16.30 -12.18
C ILE A 137 -8.12 16.23 -10.86
N PRO A 138 -8.26 17.34 -10.12
CA PRO A 138 -8.98 17.35 -8.86
C PRO A 138 -10.49 17.19 -9.09
N TYR A 139 -11.15 16.40 -8.24
CA TYR A 139 -12.60 16.38 -8.07
C TYR A 139 -12.96 16.68 -6.62
N HIS A 140 -13.99 17.50 -6.41
CA HIS A 140 -14.40 17.90 -5.07
C HIS A 140 -15.37 16.89 -4.46
N LEU A 141 -15.08 16.49 -3.23
CA LEU A 141 -15.99 15.70 -2.41
C LEU A 141 -17.08 16.62 -1.83
N CYS A 142 -18.29 16.09 -1.64
CA CYS A 142 -19.40 16.86 -1.07
C CYS A 142 -19.30 16.86 0.46
N GLU A 143 -18.87 17.98 1.03
CA GLU A 143 -18.69 18.15 2.47
C GLU A 143 -20.02 18.04 3.23
N GLU A 144 -21.11 18.59 2.67
CA GLU A 144 -22.45 18.57 3.26
C GLU A 144 -23.03 17.16 3.39
N GLN A 145 -22.54 16.23 2.58
CA GLN A 145 -22.91 14.81 2.61
C GLN A 145 -21.86 13.93 3.29
N GLY A 146 -20.92 14.53 4.04
CA GLY A 146 -19.90 13.80 4.78
C GLY A 146 -18.72 13.36 3.92
N TRP A 147 -18.26 14.23 3.01
CA TRP A 147 -17.13 13.98 2.10
C TRP A 147 -17.38 12.85 1.11
N THR A 148 -18.60 12.75 0.58
CA THR A 148 -18.97 11.72 -0.40
C THR A 148 -18.51 12.06 -1.81
N LEU A 149 -18.22 11.02 -2.59
CA LEU A 149 -17.90 11.13 -4.02
C LEU A 149 -19.20 11.25 -4.83
N GLN A 150 -19.27 12.27 -5.68
CA GLN A 150 -20.38 12.47 -6.62
C GLN A 150 -19.94 12.06 -8.04
N VAL A 151 -20.67 11.12 -8.66
CA VAL A 151 -20.30 10.59 -9.99
C VAL A 151 -20.44 11.67 -11.06
N GLU A 152 -21.39 12.59 -10.89
CA GLU A 152 -21.63 13.73 -11.76
C GLU A 152 -20.42 14.68 -11.79
N GLU A 153 -19.78 14.91 -10.65
CA GLU A 153 -18.55 15.70 -10.56
C GLU A 153 -17.40 14.99 -11.29
N LEU A 154 -17.24 13.67 -11.11
CA LEU A 154 -16.24 12.90 -11.85
C LEU A 154 -16.42 13.01 -13.37
N ARG A 155 -17.66 12.87 -13.87
CA ARG A 155 -17.97 12.99 -15.30
C ARG A 155 -17.65 14.40 -15.81
N LYS A 156 -18.01 15.44 -15.04
CA LYS A 156 -17.76 16.84 -15.40
C LYS A 156 -16.26 17.14 -15.54
N VAL A 157 -15.45 16.74 -14.55
CA VAL A 157 -14.00 17.00 -14.60
C VAL A 157 -13.30 16.19 -15.69
N SER A 158 -13.73 14.94 -15.91
CA SER A 158 -13.20 14.08 -16.97
C SER A 158 -13.48 14.66 -18.37
N ASN A 159 -14.70 15.11 -18.62
CA ASN A 159 -15.07 15.74 -19.89
C ASN A 159 -14.29 17.04 -20.13
N LYS A 160 -14.15 17.89 -19.11
CA LYS A 160 -13.39 19.13 -19.20
C LYS A 160 -11.92 18.89 -19.57
N PHE A 161 -11.29 17.89 -18.96
CA PHE A 161 -9.90 17.52 -19.24
C PHE A 161 -9.70 17.00 -20.67
N ASN A 162 -10.64 16.19 -21.17
CA ASN A 162 -10.58 15.69 -22.55
C ASN A 162 -10.67 16.81 -23.59
N LEU A 163 -11.49 17.85 -23.34
CA LEU A 163 -11.61 19.01 -24.22
C LEU A 163 -10.34 19.87 -24.24
N THR A 164 -9.68 20.08 -23.09
CA THR A 164 -8.42 20.84 -23.05
C THR A 164 -7.27 20.16 -23.82
N LYS A 165 -7.34 18.84 -24.01
CA LYS A 165 -6.40 18.10 -24.87
C LYS A 165 -6.70 18.24 -26.36
N SER A 166 -7.93 18.46 -26.79
CA SER A 166 -8.25 18.63 -28.21
C SER A 166 -7.87 20.02 -28.74
N ASP A 167 -7.91 21.04 -27.87
CA ASP A 167 -7.64 22.43 -28.25
C ASP A 167 -6.14 22.74 -28.34
N SER A 168 -5.27 21.82 -27.93
CA SER A 168 -3.80 21.94 -28.03
C SER A 168 -3.21 21.35 -29.32
N PHE A 169 -4.06 20.89 -30.25
CA PHE A 169 -3.68 20.36 -31.57
C PHE A 169 -4.08 21.26 -32.76
N TYR A 170 -4.40 22.53 -32.52
CA TYR A 170 -4.61 23.55 -33.55
C TYR A 170 -3.71 24.77 -33.35
#